data_AF-A0A239KJG3-F1
#
_entry.id   AF-A0A239KJG3-F1
#
_cell.length_a   1.000
_cell.length_b   1.000
_cell.length_c   1.000
_cell.angle_alpha   90.00
_cell.angle_beta   90.00
_cell.angle_gamma   90.00
#
_symmetry.space_group_name_H-M   'P 1'
#
loop_
_entity.id
_entity.type
_entity.pdbx_description
1 polymer ?
#
loop_
_entity_poly.entity_id
_entity_poly.type
_entity_poly.pdbx_seq_one_letter_code
_entity_poly.pdbx_strand_id
1 'polypeptide(L)'
;MSYRNAFSRVLSDVIAPRAERTGREGSFPRGAVTALGEAGLLGLTVSAGLGGGGRGPAEAAEVVARIAGSCPVTAAVLQSHYAAVAVIEACGSAWVRGEIAAGRHLSSLALADGAYGAVGATATRTGEVVTLSARKREVVAAGEADSYVWSSPPLAAADGLTLWLVPAHAPDLFVPARPDGAGPHGSATSTVLADPVLVPADAMLGEDGAGHDVVLRTVLPWLLELRDAVGAAAVHPSVAAAESAPSAPAGAAQLSAVAPAATALR
;
A
#
# COMPACT_ATOMS: atom_id res chain seq x y z
N MET A 1 -2.17 -1.97 29.74
CA MET A 1 -2.20 -3.41 29.38
C MET A 1 -1.25 -3.60 28.21
N SER A 2 -0.36 -4.59 28.21
CA SER A 2 0.57 -4.78 27.07
C SER A 2 -0.22 -5.17 25.82
N TYR A 3 0.13 -4.61 24.66
CA TYR A 3 -0.50 -4.97 23.37
C TYR A 3 -0.48 -6.48 23.12
N ARG A 4 0.53 -7.18 23.66
CA ARG A 4 0.67 -8.65 23.57
C ARG A 4 -0.49 -9.40 24.22
N ASN A 5 -1.06 -8.89 25.31
CA ASN A 5 -2.20 -9.51 25.98
C ASN A 5 -3.49 -9.31 25.18
N ALA A 6 -3.70 -8.10 24.67
CA ALA A 6 -4.82 -7.79 23.79
C ALA A 6 -4.74 -8.64 22.51
N PHE A 7 -3.56 -8.70 21.90
CA PHE A 7 -3.27 -9.52 20.74
C PHE A 7 -3.57 -11.00 20.97
N SER A 8 -3.08 -11.59 22.07
CA SER A 8 -3.30 -13.01 22.35
C SER A 8 -4.79 -13.35 22.47
N ARG A 9 -5.61 -12.46 23.05
CA ARG A 9 -7.07 -12.63 23.12
C ARG A 9 -7.72 -12.55 21.74
N VAL A 10 -7.38 -11.54 20.93
CA VAL A 10 -7.90 -11.44 19.56
C VAL A 10 -7.52 -12.68 18.74
N LEU A 11 -6.30 -13.19 18.90
CA LEU A 11 -5.84 -14.37 18.21
C LEU A 11 -6.64 -15.63 18.61
N SER A 12 -6.81 -15.89 19.92
CA SER A 12 -7.51 -17.08 20.41
C SER A 12 -9.02 -17.03 20.26
N ASP A 13 -9.63 -15.86 20.47
CA ASP A 13 -11.08 -15.72 20.63
C ASP A 13 -11.76 -15.27 19.33
N VAL A 14 -11.02 -14.57 18.46
CA VAL A 14 -11.56 -13.99 17.23
C VAL A 14 -11.02 -14.67 15.98
N ILE A 15 -9.69 -14.69 15.81
CA ILE A 15 -9.02 -15.11 14.57
C ILE A 15 -9.03 -16.63 14.42
N ALA A 16 -8.44 -17.36 15.36
CA ALA A 16 -8.28 -18.81 15.24
C ALA A 16 -9.60 -19.57 15.07
N PRO A 17 -10.70 -19.26 15.79
CA PRO A 17 -11.97 -19.97 15.62
C PRO A 17 -12.64 -19.75 14.26
N ARG A 18 -12.25 -18.71 13.52
CA ARG A 18 -12.84 -18.35 12.22
C ARG A 18 -11.92 -18.67 11.04
N ALA A 19 -10.67 -19.03 11.31
CA ALA A 19 -9.63 -19.13 10.29
C ALA A 19 -9.95 -20.13 9.18
N GLU A 20 -10.40 -21.34 9.53
CA GLU A 20 -10.76 -22.38 8.55
C GLU A 20 -11.90 -21.90 7.64
N ARG A 21 -12.92 -21.30 8.23
CA ARG A 21 -14.05 -20.74 7.50
C ARG A 21 -13.62 -19.59 6.58
N THR A 22 -12.83 -18.65 7.08
CA THR A 22 -12.27 -17.55 6.27
C THR A 22 -11.44 -18.07 5.10
N GLY A 23 -10.63 -19.12 5.31
CA GLY A 23 -9.86 -19.75 4.24
C GLY A 23 -10.74 -20.45 3.20
N ARG A 24 -11.76 -21.19 3.63
CA ARG A 24 -12.63 -22.00 2.75
C ARG A 24 -13.66 -21.17 1.99
N GLU A 25 -14.29 -20.20 2.65
CA GLU A 25 -15.34 -19.35 2.05
C GLU A 25 -14.74 -18.22 1.21
N GLY A 26 -13.47 -17.90 1.41
CA GLY A 26 -12.83 -16.78 0.75
C GLY A 26 -13.53 -15.46 1.07
N SER A 27 -14.09 -15.30 2.26
CA SER A 27 -14.68 -14.03 2.70
C SER A 27 -13.61 -13.12 3.32
N PHE A 28 -13.74 -11.82 3.11
CA PHE A 28 -12.87 -10.84 3.76
C PHE A 28 -12.97 -10.94 5.29
N PRO A 29 -11.85 -10.98 6.05
CA PRO A 29 -11.86 -11.22 7.49
C PRO A 29 -12.24 -9.97 8.30
N ARG A 30 -13.36 -9.29 7.98
CA ARG A 30 -13.76 -8.01 8.59
C ARG A 30 -13.85 -8.07 10.11
N GLY A 31 -14.38 -9.18 10.66
CA GLY A 31 -14.46 -9.37 12.11
C GLY A 31 -13.08 -9.43 12.78
N ALA A 32 -12.09 -10.03 12.13
CA ALA A 32 -10.71 -10.06 12.63
C ALA A 32 -10.06 -8.66 12.56
N VAL A 33 -10.22 -7.96 11.43
CA VAL A 33 -9.69 -6.60 11.25
C VAL A 33 -10.29 -5.64 12.29
N THR A 34 -11.60 -5.72 12.53
CA THR A 34 -12.29 -4.89 13.53
C THR A 34 -11.73 -5.16 14.93
N ALA A 35 -11.60 -6.44 15.33
CA ALA A 35 -11.05 -6.79 16.63
C ALA A 35 -9.57 -6.40 16.79
N LEU A 36 -8.78 -6.45 15.71
CA LEU A 36 -7.41 -5.94 15.70
C LEU A 36 -7.38 -4.42 15.89
N GLY A 37 -8.31 -3.68 15.28
CA GLY A 37 -8.48 -2.24 15.48
C GLY A 37 -8.83 -1.89 16.92
N GLU A 38 -9.86 -2.53 17.48
CA GLU A 38 -10.29 -2.36 18.87
C GLU A 38 -9.18 -2.69 19.90
N ALA A 39 -8.31 -3.64 19.57
CA ALA A 39 -7.15 -4.00 20.37
C ALA A 39 -5.93 -3.07 20.18
N GLY A 40 -6.04 -2.06 19.30
CA GLY A 40 -4.97 -1.10 18.99
C GLY A 40 -3.87 -1.64 18.07
N LEU A 41 -4.11 -2.76 17.37
CA LEU A 41 -3.09 -3.37 16.52
C LEU A 41 -3.03 -2.76 15.13
N LEU A 42 -4.10 -2.19 14.58
CA LEU A 42 -3.98 -1.39 13.35
C LEU A 42 -3.05 -0.17 13.58
N GLY A 43 -3.16 0.45 14.76
CA GLY A 43 -2.32 1.55 15.20
C GLY A 43 -0.98 1.17 15.82
N LEU A 44 -0.54 -0.10 15.74
CA LEU A 44 0.62 -0.60 16.50
C LEU A 44 1.91 0.18 16.24
N THR A 45 2.10 0.60 14.99
CA THR A 45 3.34 1.23 14.50
C THR A 45 3.24 2.74 14.35
N VAL A 46 2.05 3.30 14.58
CA VAL A 46 1.86 4.75 14.65
C VAL A 46 2.52 5.30 15.91
N SER A 47 3.09 6.50 15.82
CA SER A 47 3.72 7.17 16.95
C SER A 47 2.80 7.28 18.19
N ALA A 48 3.39 7.03 19.36
CA ALA A 48 2.67 7.08 20.64
C ALA A 48 2.09 8.47 20.94
N GLY A 49 2.68 9.54 20.40
CA GLY A 49 2.18 10.91 20.54
C GLY A 49 0.82 11.14 19.88
N LEU A 50 0.42 10.30 18.92
CA LEU A 50 -0.90 10.32 18.27
C LEU A 50 -1.82 9.22 18.82
N GLY A 51 -1.46 8.57 19.92
CA GLY A 51 -2.23 7.48 20.53
C GLY A 51 -1.94 6.10 19.95
N GLY A 52 -0.94 5.97 19.08
CA GLY A 52 -0.51 4.68 18.52
C GLY A 52 0.31 3.83 19.49
N GLY A 53 0.69 2.62 19.04
CA GLY A 53 1.47 1.68 19.83
C GLY A 53 2.96 2.03 19.93
N GLY A 54 3.47 2.89 19.04
CA GLY A 54 4.86 3.34 18.99
C GLY A 54 5.87 2.20 18.77
N ARG A 55 5.46 1.10 18.12
CA ARG A 55 6.32 -0.06 17.87
C ARG A 55 6.97 -0.04 16.50
N GLY A 56 8.02 -0.86 16.36
CA GLY A 56 8.79 -0.97 15.14
C GLY A 56 8.34 -2.13 14.25
N PRO A 57 9.04 -2.30 13.12
CA PRO A 57 8.75 -3.39 12.17
C PRO A 57 8.96 -4.78 12.78
N ALA A 58 9.86 -4.95 13.75
CA ALA A 58 10.10 -6.22 14.43
C ALA A 58 8.86 -6.70 15.23
N GLU A 59 8.23 -5.81 16.01
CA GLU A 59 6.99 -6.18 16.72
C GLU A 59 5.82 -6.43 15.77
N ALA A 60 5.75 -5.66 14.68
CA ALA A 60 4.74 -5.86 13.64
C ALA A 60 4.90 -7.24 12.98
N ALA A 61 6.14 -7.64 12.66
CA ALA A 61 6.47 -8.93 12.10
C ALA A 61 6.10 -10.09 13.03
N GLU A 62 6.35 -9.97 14.34
CA GLU A 62 5.93 -10.99 15.29
C GLU A 62 4.40 -11.16 15.33
N VAL A 63 3.65 -10.05 15.33
CA VAL A 63 2.17 -10.09 15.29
C VAL A 63 1.69 -10.77 14.00
N VAL A 64 2.24 -10.36 12.86
CA VAL A 64 1.89 -10.92 11.55
C VAL A 64 2.23 -12.41 11.47
N ALA A 65 3.41 -12.84 11.93
CA ALA A 65 3.83 -14.25 11.98
C ALA A 65 2.86 -15.11 12.79
N ARG A 66 2.47 -14.64 13.98
CA ARG A 66 1.56 -15.37 14.86
C ARG A 66 0.15 -15.46 14.29
N ILE A 67 -0.32 -14.42 13.60
CA ILE A 67 -1.59 -14.47 12.86
C ILE A 67 -1.47 -15.44 11.70
N ALA A 68 -0.36 -15.43 10.95
CA ALA A 68 -0.16 -16.30 9.79
C ALA A 68 -0.25 -17.79 10.15
N GLY A 69 0.29 -18.19 11.30
CA GLY A 69 0.17 -19.57 11.80
C GLY A 69 -1.27 -20.01 12.08
N SER A 70 -2.22 -19.07 12.18
CA SER A 70 -3.65 -19.35 12.37
C SER A 70 -4.48 -19.06 11.13
N CYS A 71 -4.41 -17.83 10.60
CA CYS A 71 -5.17 -17.34 9.45
C CYS A 71 -4.27 -16.52 8.51
N PRO A 72 -3.67 -17.16 7.48
CA PRO A 72 -2.82 -16.49 6.49
C PRO A 72 -3.52 -15.33 5.77
N VAL A 73 -4.83 -15.43 5.55
CA VAL A 73 -5.65 -14.38 4.92
C VAL A 73 -5.64 -13.09 5.76
N THR A 74 -5.81 -13.20 7.08
CA THR A 74 -5.79 -12.04 7.98
C THR A 74 -4.38 -11.46 8.08
N ALA A 75 -3.36 -12.32 8.09
CA ALA A 75 -1.96 -11.89 8.10
C ALA A 75 -1.60 -11.06 6.86
N ALA A 76 -2.03 -11.48 5.67
CA ALA A 76 -1.81 -10.74 4.43
C ALA A 76 -2.43 -9.33 4.45
N VAL A 77 -3.65 -9.20 4.99
CA VAL A 77 -4.31 -7.90 5.17
C VAL A 77 -3.50 -7.00 6.10
N LEU A 78 -3.10 -7.53 7.27
CA LEU A 78 -2.33 -6.76 8.25
C LEU A 78 -0.92 -6.39 7.76
N GLN A 79 -0.29 -7.27 6.98
CA GLN A 79 1.01 -7.00 6.34
C GLN A 79 0.92 -5.82 5.37
N SER A 80 -0.07 -5.83 4.47
CA SER A 80 -0.29 -4.71 3.53
C SER A 80 -0.58 -3.42 4.28
N HIS A 81 -1.38 -3.52 5.35
CA HIS A 81 -1.69 -2.41 6.22
C HIS A 81 -0.43 -1.79 6.84
N TYR A 82 0.41 -2.55 7.52
CA TYR A 82 1.62 -2.00 8.14
C TYR A 82 2.58 -1.39 7.12
N ALA A 83 2.71 -1.99 5.94
CA ALA A 83 3.54 -1.41 4.89
C ALA A 83 2.98 -0.07 4.36
N ALA A 84 1.65 0.06 4.25
CA ALA A 84 1.01 1.33 3.93
C ALA A 84 1.14 2.36 5.07
N VAL A 85 0.96 1.94 6.33
CA VAL A 85 1.13 2.77 7.52
C VAL A 85 2.56 3.30 7.63
N ALA A 86 3.58 2.55 7.22
CA ALA A 86 4.95 3.03 7.21
C ALA A 86 5.13 4.30 6.33
N VAL A 87 4.46 4.35 5.17
CA VAL A 87 4.44 5.55 4.31
C VAL A 87 3.63 6.67 4.94
N ILE A 88 2.46 6.34 5.49
CA ILE A 88 1.56 7.31 6.13
C ILE A 88 2.19 7.92 7.40
N GLU A 89 2.97 7.15 8.15
CA GLU A 89 3.69 7.65 9.32
C GLU A 89 4.77 8.67 8.90
N ALA A 90 5.46 8.39 7.80
CA ALA A 90 6.52 9.25 7.28
C ALA A 90 6.00 10.53 6.60
N CYS A 91 4.91 10.42 5.84
CA CYS A 91 4.47 11.47 4.91
C CYS A 91 3.02 11.93 5.10
N GLY A 92 2.22 11.22 5.89
CA GLY A 92 0.79 11.46 6.03
C GLY A 92 0.41 12.55 7.04
N SER A 93 -0.80 13.08 6.87
CA SER A 93 -1.35 14.08 7.79
C SER A 93 -1.54 13.51 9.21
N ALA A 94 -1.58 14.40 10.21
CA ALA A 94 -1.85 13.99 11.58
C ALA A 94 -3.26 13.37 11.73
N TRP A 95 -4.21 13.79 10.88
CA TRP A 95 -5.57 13.28 10.91
C TRP A 95 -5.63 11.78 10.57
N VAL A 96 -5.08 11.36 9.43
CA VAL A 96 -5.10 9.94 9.03
C VAL A 96 -4.31 9.07 10.00
N ARG A 97 -3.16 9.56 10.51
CA ARG A 97 -2.39 8.85 11.52
C ARG A 97 -3.18 8.67 12.82
N GLY A 98 -3.96 9.66 13.22
CA GLY A 98 -4.86 9.59 14.37
C GLY A 98 -5.99 8.55 14.19
N GLU A 99 -6.60 8.47 13.01
CA GLU A 99 -7.63 7.46 12.72
C GLU A 99 -7.07 6.03 12.73
N ILE A 100 -5.87 5.84 12.18
CA ILE A 100 -5.14 4.56 12.21
C ILE A 100 -4.78 4.20 13.67
N ALA A 101 -4.22 5.15 14.42
CA ALA A 101 -3.88 4.96 15.83
C ALA A 101 -5.09 4.53 16.67
N ALA A 102 -6.25 5.11 16.39
CA ALA A 102 -7.50 4.76 17.05
C ALA A 102 -8.15 3.46 16.54
N GLY A 103 -7.52 2.75 15.60
CA GLY A 103 -7.99 1.48 15.07
C GLY A 103 -9.19 1.58 14.14
N ARG A 104 -9.47 2.77 13.58
CA ARG A 104 -10.66 3.05 12.76
C ARG A 104 -10.38 3.12 11.26
N HIS A 105 -9.11 2.97 10.84
CA HIS A 105 -8.71 3.19 9.46
C HIS A 105 -7.75 2.09 8.99
N LEU A 106 -8.19 1.31 8.00
CA LEU A 106 -7.42 0.30 7.30
C LEU A 106 -6.87 0.89 6.00
N SER A 107 -5.57 1.10 5.92
CA SER A 107 -4.88 1.44 4.67
C SER A 107 -4.29 0.21 3.98
N SER A 108 -4.08 0.28 2.66
CA SER A 108 -3.41 -0.77 1.87
C SER A 108 -2.50 -0.18 0.78
N LEU A 109 -1.58 -0.98 0.25
CA LEU A 109 -0.69 -0.57 -0.85
C LEU A 109 -1.33 -0.79 -2.22
N ALA A 110 -1.29 0.22 -3.09
CA ALA A 110 -1.74 0.16 -4.48
C ALA A 110 -0.66 0.70 -5.42
N LEU A 111 0.45 -0.05 -5.53
CA LEU A 111 1.67 0.38 -6.23
C LEU A 111 1.85 -0.24 -7.63
N ALA A 112 1.38 -1.48 -7.83
CA ALA A 112 1.67 -2.25 -9.03
C ALA A 112 0.68 -1.96 -10.16
N ASP A 113 1.15 -1.34 -11.25
CA ASP A 113 0.32 -1.08 -12.42
C ASP A 113 0.04 -2.33 -13.26
N GLY A 114 -1.15 -2.37 -13.87
CA GLY A 114 -1.53 -3.30 -14.93
C GLY A 114 -1.94 -2.58 -16.20
N ALA A 115 -1.81 -3.23 -17.35
CA ALA A 115 -2.31 -2.70 -18.61
C ALA A 115 -3.85 -2.83 -18.71
N TYR A 116 -4.54 -1.80 -19.23
CA TYR A 116 -5.94 -1.86 -19.66
C TYR A 116 -6.17 -0.91 -20.85
N GLY A 117 -6.52 -1.45 -22.02
CA GLY A 117 -6.42 -0.68 -23.26
C GLY A 117 -5.00 -0.13 -23.45
N ALA A 118 -4.72 0.67 -24.46
CA ALA A 118 -3.38 1.22 -24.67
C ALA A 118 -2.99 2.33 -23.66
N VAL A 119 -3.67 2.45 -22.52
CA VAL A 119 -3.58 3.62 -21.62
C VAL A 119 -2.87 3.22 -20.33
N GLY A 120 -1.72 3.84 -20.07
CA GLY A 120 -0.94 3.68 -18.84
C GLY A 120 -1.50 4.51 -17.69
N ALA A 121 -0.86 4.41 -16.52
CA ALA A 121 -1.17 5.28 -15.40
C ALA A 121 -0.92 6.76 -15.77
N THR A 122 -1.77 7.68 -15.31
CA THR A 122 -1.65 9.12 -15.54
C THR A 122 -1.90 9.91 -14.26
N ALA A 123 -1.28 11.08 -14.17
CA ALA A 123 -1.54 12.07 -13.14
C ALA A 123 -1.49 13.47 -13.76
N THR A 124 -2.51 14.29 -13.53
CA THR A 124 -2.54 15.69 -13.98
C THR A 124 -3.07 16.59 -12.88
N ARG A 125 -2.48 17.79 -12.73
CA ARG A 125 -2.89 18.77 -11.72
C ARG A 125 -3.61 19.94 -12.36
N THR A 126 -4.78 20.28 -11.82
CA THR A 126 -5.55 21.49 -12.16
C THR A 126 -5.85 22.24 -10.87
N GLY A 127 -5.06 23.28 -10.57
CA GLY A 127 -5.17 24.02 -9.30
C GLY A 127 -4.86 23.12 -8.09
N GLU A 128 -5.80 23.03 -7.16
CA GLU A 128 -5.67 22.22 -5.94
C GLU A 128 -6.20 20.78 -6.11
N VAL A 129 -6.56 20.38 -7.32
CA VAL A 129 -7.09 19.04 -7.63
C VAL A 129 -6.12 18.30 -8.54
N VAL A 130 -5.91 17.02 -8.23
CA VAL A 130 -5.13 16.09 -9.03
C VAL A 130 -6.07 15.00 -9.54
N THR A 131 -5.97 14.73 -10.84
CA THR A 131 -6.70 13.69 -11.55
C THR A 131 -5.77 12.49 -11.73
N LEU A 132 -6.17 11.32 -11.23
CA LEU A 132 -5.40 10.08 -11.31
C LEU A 132 -6.19 9.05 -12.11
N SER A 133 -5.54 8.43 -13.09
CA SER A 133 -6.07 7.23 -13.76
C SER A 133 -5.04 6.13 -13.65
N ALA A 134 -5.42 4.96 -13.17
CA ALA A 134 -4.57 3.77 -13.25
C ALA A 134 -5.38 2.50 -12.99
N ARG A 135 -4.77 1.38 -13.34
CA ARG A 135 -5.20 0.04 -12.93
C ARG A 135 -4.17 -0.53 -11.98
N LYS A 136 -4.48 -0.55 -10.69
CA LYS A 136 -3.62 -1.17 -9.68
C LYS A 136 -4.00 -2.62 -9.52
N ARG A 137 -3.06 -3.52 -9.77
CA ARG A 137 -3.26 -4.98 -9.63
C ARG A 137 -2.78 -5.44 -8.27
N GLU A 138 -3.28 -6.61 -7.87
CA GLU A 138 -2.83 -7.31 -6.67
C GLU A 138 -2.94 -6.46 -5.39
N VAL A 139 -3.93 -5.57 -5.34
CA VAL A 139 -4.22 -4.72 -4.20
C VAL A 139 -4.93 -5.57 -3.15
N VAL A 140 -4.29 -5.78 -2.01
CA VAL A 140 -4.87 -6.46 -0.85
C VAL A 140 -5.93 -5.55 -0.23
N ALA A 141 -7.00 -6.13 0.33
CA ALA A 141 -8.13 -5.37 0.88
C ALA A 141 -8.76 -4.41 -0.15
N ALA A 142 -8.77 -4.77 -1.43
CA ALA A 142 -9.41 -3.98 -2.47
C ALA A 142 -10.93 -3.91 -2.24
N GLY A 143 -11.46 -2.69 -2.16
CA GLY A 143 -12.86 -2.41 -1.82
C GLY A 143 -13.18 -2.54 -0.33
N GLU A 144 -12.19 -2.89 0.49
CA GLU A 144 -12.34 -3.18 1.92
C GLU A 144 -11.49 -2.22 2.79
N ALA A 145 -10.40 -1.69 2.27
CA ALA A 145 -9.62 -0.63 2.89
C ALA A 145 -10.37 0.71 2.89
N ASP A 146 -10.02 1.59 3.81
CA ASP A 146 -10.51 2.97 3.90
C ASP A 146 -9.71 3.92 3.00
N SER A 147 -8.44 3.58 2.71
CA SER A 147 -7.59 4.31 1.77
C SER A 147 -6.48 3.46 1.17
N TYR A 148 -5.92 3.93 0.06
CA TYR A 148 -4.78 3.32 -0.61
C TYR A 148 -3.59 4.28 -0.64
N VAL A 149 -2.40 3.76 -0.35
CA VAL A 149 -1.14 4.39 -0.76
C VAL A 149 -0.95 4.05 -2.24
N TRP A 150 -1.31 5.01 -3.08
CA TRP A 150 -1.42 4.87 -4.53
C TRP A 150 -0.23 5.50 -5.22
N SER A 151 0.32 4.83 -6.22
CA SER A 151 1.40 5.40 -7.04
C SER A 151 0.92 5.96 -8.37
N SER A 152 1.59 6.98 -8.90
CA SER A 152 1.35 7.51 -10.25
C SER A 152 2.66 7.97 -10.88
N PRO A 153 2.66 8.27 -12.20
CA PRO A 153 3.70 9.11 -12.76
C PRO A 153 3.77 10.46 -12.04
N PRO A 154 4.92 11.16 -12.09
CA PRO A 154 5.04 12.50 -11.54
C PRO A 154 4.15 13.51 -12.25
N LEU A 155 3.82 14.59 -11.55
CA LEU A 155 3.09 15.72 -12.10
C LEU A 155 3.99 16.63 -12.95
N ALA A 156 5.17 16.95 -12.44
CA ALA A 156 6.10 17.91 -13.01
C ALA A 156 7.55 17.40 -13.04
N ALA A 157 7.92 16.47 -12.17
CA ALA A 157 9.25 15.86 -12.23
C ALA A 157 9.48 15.13 -13.56
N ALA A 158 10.72 15.15 -14.05
CA ALA A 158 11.07 14.56 -15.34
C ALA A 158 10.94 13.03 -15.35
N ASP A 159 11.17 12.41 -14.20
CA ASP A 159 11.09 10.97 -13.97
C ASP A 159 10.70 10.66 -12.52
N GLY A 160 10.52 9.37 -12.24
CA GLY A 160 10.21 8.87 -10.90
C GLY A 160 8.76 8.47 -10.71
N LEU A 161 8.32 8.49 -9.47
CA LEU A 161 7.01 8.04 -9.01
C LEU A 161 6.48 9.06 -8.01
N THR A 162 5.17 9.30 -8.00
CA THR A 162 4.54 10.11 -6.94
C THR A 162 3.56 9.25 -6.18
N LEU A 163 3.53 9.40 -4.85
CA LEU A 163 2.64 8.66 -3.98
C LEU A 163 1.50 9.55 -3.50
N TRP A 164 0.34 8.94 -3.31
CA TRP A 164 -0.90 9.62 -2.93
C TRP A 164 -1.64 8.82 -1.88
N LEU A 165 -2.32 9.50 -0.98
CA LEU A 165 -3.34 8.90 -0.12
C LEU A 165 -4.70 9.03 -0.80
N VAL A 166 -5.16 7.96 -1.46
CA VAL A 166 -6.44 7.96 -2.17
C VAL A 166 -7.52 7.34 -1.28
N PRO A 167 -8.60 8.07 -0.93
CA PRO A 167 -9.72 7.50 -0.19
C PRO A 167 -10.39 6.38 -0.98
N ALA A 168 -10.69 5.25 -0.34
CA ALA A 168 -11.22 4.08 -1.05
C ALA A 168 -12.65 4.25 -1.56
N HIS A 169 -13.38 5.23 -1.02
CA HIS A 169 -14.73 5.61 -1.42
C HIS A 169 -14.77 6.86 -2.32
N ALA A 170 -13.61 7.28 -2.85
CA ALA A 170 -13.55 8.37 -3.79
C ALA A 170 -14.38 8.02 -5.05
N PRO A 171 -15.13 8.97 -5.62
CA PRO A 171 -15.84 8.75 -6.87
C PRO A 171 -14.90 8.24 -7.97
N ASP A 172 -15.41 7.35 -8.82
CA ASP A 172 -14.67 6.79 -9.95
C ASP A 172 -13.43 5.95 -9.58
N LEU A 173 -13.34 5.56 -8.30
CA LEU A 173 -12.45 4.50 -7.80
C LEU A 173 -13.26 3.25 -7.47
N PHE A 174 -13.01 2.13 -8.15
CA PHE A 174 -13.81 0.92 -7.97
C PHE A 174 -13.03 -0.38 -8.17
N VAL A 175 -13.55 -1.46 -7.60
CA VAL A 175 -13.09 -2.82 -7.82
C VAL A 175 -14.00 -3.46 -8.88
N PRO A 176 -13.50 -3.85 -10.06
CA PRO A 176 -14.33 -4.48 -11.07
C PRO A 176 -14.83 -5.84 -10.57
N ALA A 177 -16.07 -6.19 -10.95
CA ALA A 177 -16.61 -7.52 -10.72
C ALA A 177 -15.74 -8.56 -11.45
N ARG A 178 -15.53 -9.73 -10.82
CA ARG A 178 -14.82 -10.82 -11.50
C ARG A 178 -15.71 -11.41 -12.60
N PRO A 179 -15.14 -11.95 -13.70
CA PRO A 179 -15.90 -12.50 -14.82
C PRO A 179 -16.86 -13.64 -14.45
N ASP A 180 -16.56 -14.35 -13.36
CA ASP A 180 -17.37 -15.42 -12.79
C ASP A 180 -18.48 -14.91 -11.85
N GLY A 181 -18.62 -13.60 -11.67
CA GLY A 181 -19.55 -12.98 -10.73
C GLY A 181 -19.17 -13.17 -9.26
N ALA A 182 -18.01 -13.77 -8.97
CA ALA A 182 -17.52 -13.91 -7.61
C ALA A 182 -16.89 -12.59 -7.12
N GLY A 183 -17.05 -12.27 -5.83
CA GLY A 183 -16.25 -11.23 -5.18
C GLY A 183 -14.77 -11.65 -5.06
N PRO A 184 -13.86 -10.74 -4.73
CA PRO A 184 -12.47 -11.12 -4.47
C PRO A 184 -12.41 -12.05 -3.25
N HIS A 185 -11.74 -13.19 -3.40
CA HIS A 185 -11.68 -14.22 -2.36
C HIS A 185 -10.59 -13.90 -1.32
N GLY A 186 -10.84 -14.27 -0.07
CA GLY A 186 -9.87 -14.27 1.03
C GLY A 186 -9.53 -12.84 1.46
N SER A 187 -8.30 -12.40 1.21
CA SER A 187 -7.77 -11.09 1.62
C SER A 187 -8.34 -9.92 0.79
N ALA A 188 -9.38 -10.18 0.00
CA ALA A 188 -9.90 -9.28 -1.03
C ALA A 188 -8.80 -8.77 -1.97
N THR A 189 -7.81 -9.60 -2.31
CA THR A 189 -6.78 -9.23 -3.28
C THR A 189 -7.41 -9.12 -4.67
N SER A 190 -7.36 -7.93 -5.25
CA SER A 190 -8.02 -7.65 -6.53
C SER A 190 -7.32 -6.54 -7.32
N THR A 191 -7.95 -6.15 -8.41
CA THR A 191 -7.63 -4.91 -9.13
C THR A 191 -8.43 -3.75 -8.53
N VAL A 192 -7.82 -2.58 -8.39
CA VAL A 192 -8.51 -1.29 -8.16
C VAL A 192 -8.33 -0.43 -9.41
N LEU A 193 -9.43 0.10 -9.93
CA LEU A 193 -9.47 0.98 -11.10
C LEU A 193 -9.78 2.40 -10.66
N ALA A 194 -9.08 3.36 -11.26
CA ALA A 194 -9.38 4.79 -11.19
C ALA A 194 -9.63 5.31 -12.60
N ASP A 195 -10.82 5.88 -12.87
CA ASP A 195 -11.21 6.33 -14.23
C ASP A 195 -12.07 7.61 -14.28
N PRO A 196 -11.45 8.79 -14.22
CA PRO A 196 -10.33 9.14 -13.36
C PRO A 196 -10.82 9.48 -11.93
N VAL A 197 -10.03 9.16 -10.91
CA VAL A 197 -10.30 9.60 -9.53
C VAL A 197 -9.73 11.00 -9.30
N LEU A 198 -10.46 11.84 -8.57
CA LEU A 198 -10.02 13.17 -8.16
C LEU A 198 -9.55 13.15 -6.71
N VAL A 199 -8.36 13.67 -6.45
CA VAL A 199 -7.80 13.84 -5.10
C VAL A 199 -7.30 15.27 -4.91
N PRO A 200 -7.31 15.82 -3.68
CA PRO A 200 -6.71 17.12 -3.44
C PRO A 200 -5.18 17.04 -3.56
N ALA A 201 -4.54 18.14 -3.93
CA ALA A 201 -3.09 18.20 -4.11
C ALA A 201 -2.32 17.90 -2.80
N ASP A 202 -2.93 18.16 -1.64
CA ASP A 202 -2.39 17.85 -0.31
C ASP A 202 -2.52 16.37 0.08
N ALA A 203 -3.14 15.53 -0.76
CA ALA A 203 -3.12 14.07 -0.60
C ALA A 203 -1.77 13.45 -1.04
N MET A 204 -0.86 14.24 -1.60
CA MET A 204 0.48 13.78 -1.98
C MET A 204 1.27 13.31 -0.75
N LEU A 205 1.87 12.12 -0.85
CA LEU A 205 2.71 11.52 0.19
C LEU A 205 4.18 11.67 -0.21
N GLY A 206 4.83 12.69 0.36
CA GLY A 206 6.20 13.05 0.02
C GLY A 206 6.26 14.08 -1.10
N GLU A 207 7.35 14.10 -1.86
CA GLU A 207 7.57 15.04 -2.96
C GLU A 207 7.24 14.40 -4.32
N ASP A 208 6.88 15.24 -5.30
CA ASP A 208 6.63 14.80 -6.67
C ASP A 208 7.89 14.17 -7.29
N GLY A 209 7.78 12.96 -7.82
CA GLY A 209 8.89 12.18 -8.37
C GLY A 209 9.72 11.40 -7.33
N ALA A 210 9.59 11.70 -6.03
CA ALA A 210 10.39 11.08 -4.96
C ALA A 210 9.83 9.74 -4.43
N GLY A 211 8.71 9.26 -4.97
CA GLY A 211 8.01 8.06 -4.51
C GLY A 211 8.84 6.78 -4.61
N HIS A 212 9.78 6.67 -5.55
CA HIS A 212 10.70 5.53 -5.60
C HIS A 212 11.60 5.48 -4.36
N ASP A 213 12.09 6.63 -3.88
CA ASP A 213 12.92 6.68 -2.67
C ASP A 213 12.11 6.24 -1.45
N VAL A 214 10.86 6.72 -1.32
CA VAL A 214 9.94 6.28 -0.27
C VAL A 214 9.67 4.78 -0.33
N VAL A 215 9.43 4.22 -1.52
CA VAL A 215 9.21 2.78 -1.69
C VAL A 215 10.46 1.99 -1.28
N LEU A 216 11.65 2.38 -1.75
CA LEU A 216 12.89 1.65 -1.48
C LEU A 216 13.36 1.76 -0.03
N ARG A 217 13.20 2.93 0.60
CA ARG A 217 13.73 3.19 1.94
C ARG A 217 12.72 2.94 3.05
N THR A 218 11.44 3.00 2.75
CA THR A 218 10.37 2.79 3.72
C THR A 218 9.61 1.51 3.43
N VAL A 219 9.00 1.36 2.25
CA VAL A 219 8.11 0.20 2.00
C VAL A 219 8.88 -1.12 1.95
N LEU A 220 9.99 -1.17 1.23
CA LEU A 220 10.74 -2.41 1.00
C LEU A 220 11.27 -3.04 2.30
N PRO A 221 11.94 -2.31 3.23
CA PRO A 221 12.36 -2.87 4.51
C PRO A 221 11.20 -3.47 5.32
N TRP A 222 10.05 -2.78 5.34
CA TRP A 222 8.85 -3.29 6.01
C TRP A 222 8.34 -4.57 5.35
N LEU A 223 8.25 -4.61 4.02
CA LEU A 223 7.80 -5.81 3.33
C LEU A 223 8.74 -7.01 3.52
N LEU A 224 10.06 -6.78 3.55
CA LEU A 224 11.05 -7.84 3.80
C LEU A 224 10.93 -8.40 5.23
N GLU A 225 10.89 -7.52 6.23
CA GLU A 225 10.75 -7.92 7.64
C GLU A 225 9.44 -8.70 7.86
N LEU A 226 8.34 -8.23 7.28
CA LEU A 226 7.03 -8.89 7.40
C LEU A 226 6.95 -10.20 6.60
N ARG A 227 7.67 -10.34 5.48
CA ARG A 227 7.71 -11.56 4.66
C ARG A 227 8.39 -12.71 5.40
N ASP A 228 9.54 -12.44 6.00
CA ASP A 228 10.32 -13.47 6.70
C ASP A 228 9.54 -14.07 7.88
N ALA A 229 8.57 -13.31 8.42
CA ALA A 229 7.61 -13.73 9.43
C ALA A 229 6.51 -14.70 8.94
N VAL A 230 6.12 -14.67 7.66
CA VAL A 230 4.98 -15.44 7.12
C VAL A 230 5.43 -16.67 6.31
N GLY A 231 6.68 -16.70 5.86
CA GLY A 231 7.23 -17.76 5.02
C GLY A 231 6.91 -17.58 3.52
N ALA A 232 7.71 -18.23 2.66
CA ALA A 232 7.78 -17.98 1.22
C ALA A 232 6.45 -18.12 0.42
N ALA A 233 5.40 -18.69 1.01
CA ALA A 233 4.12 -18.93 0.34
C ALA A 233 3.14 -17.72 0.37
N ALA A 234 3.45 -16.66 1.11
CA ALA A 234 2.61 -15.47 1.24
C ALA A 234 3.39 -14.18 0.92
N VAL A 235 4.12 -14.18 -0.20
CA VAL A 235 4.78 -12.97 -0.68
C VAL A 235 3.71 -11.97 -1.10
N HIS A 236 3.70 -10.79 -0.46
CA HIS A 236 2.85 -9.70 -0.90
C HIS A 236 3.25 -9.33 -2.35
N PRO A 237 2.31 -9.24 -3.29
CA PRO A 237 2.62 -8.96 -4.70
C PRO A 237 3.35 -7.63 -4.96
N SER A 238 3.30 -6.68 -4.02
CA SER A 238 4.03 -5.42 -4.08
C SER A 238 5.53 -5.58 -3.88
N VAL A 239 5.99 -6.71 -3.31
CA VAL A 239 7.43 -7.04 -3.22
C VAL A 239 8.01 -7.21 -4.62
N ALA A 240 7.33 -7.96 -5.50
CA ALA A 240 7.77 -8.15 -6.88
C ALA A 240 7.74 -6.83 -7.68
N ALA A 241 6.76 -5.96 -7.42
CA ALA A 241 6.69 -4.63 -8.04
C ALA A 241 7.81 -3.69 -7.52
N ALA A 242 8.18 -3.78 -6.24
CA ALA A 242 9.26 -3.00 -5.66
C ALA A 242 10.65 -3.50 -6.11
N GLU A 243 10.83 -4.81 -6.26
CA GLU A 243 12.07 -5.43 -6.76
C GLU A 243 12.30 -5.20 -8.27
N SER A 244 11.23 -5.01 -9.05
CA SER A 244 11.31 -4.73 -10.49
C SER A 244 11.37 -3.24 -10.84
N ALA A 245 11.30 -2.34 -9.83
CA ALA A 245 11.54 -0.92 -10.04
C ALA A 245 13.02 -0.70 -10.40
N PRO A 246 13.35 -0.12 -11.56
CA PRO A 246 14.74 0.08 -11.96
C PRO A 246 15.44 0.96 -10.92
N SER A 247 16.54 0.45 -10.35
CA SER A 247 17.47 1.28 -9.60
C SER A 247 18.08 2.30 -10.57
N ALA A 248 17.75 3.58 -10.40
CA ALA A 248 18.45 4.63 -11.13
C ALA A 248 19.93 4.58 -10.76
N PRO A 249 20.87 4.52 -11.72
CA PRO A 249 22.27 4.60 -11.39
C PRO A 249 22.59 6.03 -10.92
N ALA A 250 23.26 6.12 -9.78
CA ALA A 250 23.90 7.34 -9.35
C ALA A 250 24.95 7.76 -10.39
N GLY A 251 24.72 8.88 -11.06
CA GLY A 251 25.74 9.73 -11.67
C GLY A 251 26.67 9.09 -12.70
N ALA A 252 26.39 9.33 -13.97
CA ALA A 252 27.46 9.64 -14.93
C ALA A 252 26.91 10.64 -15.96
N ALA A 253 27.25 11.91 -15.74
CA ALA A 253 27.20 12.91 -16.79
C ALA A 253 28.12 12.45 -17.93
N GLN A 254 27.56 12.12 -19.08
CA GLN A 254 28.29 12.16 -20.34
C GLN A 254 27.77 13.34 -21.15
N LEU A 255 28.53 14.44 -21.03
CA LEU A 255 28.61 15.49 -22.02
C LEU A 255 28.93 14.85 -23.37
N SER A 256 28.02 14.97 -24.34
CA SER A 256 28.39 14.95 -25.75
C SER A 256 28.04 16.31 -26.33
N ALA A 257 29.07 17.15 -26.41
CA ALA A 257 29.06 18.33 -27.23
C ALA A 257 28.98 17.90 -28.69
N VAL A 258 27.95 18.34 -29.40
CA VAL A 258 27.98 18.41 -30.86
C VAL A 258 27.80 19.88 -31.22
N ALA A 259 28.90 20.50 -31.62
CA ALA A 259 28.95 21.76 -32.34
C ALA A 259 29.73 21.54 -33.65
N PRO A 260 29.50 22.38 -34.68
CA PRO A 260 29.26 21.90 -36.04
C PRO A 260 30.49 22.01 -36.94
N ALA A 261 30.49 21.28 -38.06
CA ALA A 261 31.39 21.53 -39.18
C ALA A 261 30.62 21.50 -40.50
N ALA A 262 30.58 22.67 -41.12
CA ALA A 262 30.06 22.93 -42.44
C ALA A 262 31.11 22.60 -43.53
N THR A 263 30.60 22.23 -44.71
CA THR A 263 31.14 22.57 -46.04
C THR A 263 32.42 21.87 -46.53
N ALA A 264 32.31 21.07 -47.61
CA ALA A 264 32.72 21.46 -48.98
C ALA A 264 32.93 20.25 -49.93
N LEU A 265 32.43 20.39 -51.18
CA LEU A 265 32.99 19.93 -52.48
C LEU A 265 33.19 18.40 -52.67
N ARG A 266 32.63 17.73 -53.69
CA ARG A 266 32.44 18.03 -55.12
C ARG A 266 31.26 17.24 -55.69
#